data_AF-A0AAF3EP48-F1
#
_entry.id   AF-A0AAF3EP48-F1
#
_cell.length_a   1.000
_cell.length_b   1.000
_cell.length_c   1.000
_cell.angle_alpha   90.00
_cell.angle_beta   90.00
_cell.angle_gamma   90.00
#
_symmetry.space_group_name_H-M   'P 1'
#
loop_
_entity.id
_entity.type
_entity.pdbx_description
1 polymer ?
#
loop_
_entity_poly.entity_id
_entity_poly.type
_entity_poly.pdbx_seq_one_letter_code
_entity_poly.pdbx_strand_id
1 'polypeptide(L)'
;MTAGLAMTRCIPIGWGLAYQFHGLCRKVSPQFCMNVHAITAHCVAYVYSLLPLSFWYRHYVLIKKAPSPLKIAFICFIFYIPAFISMVMFASSTSDPVIVRRMLIEHRNISLFPDDPKVAALIGYESIFQKTTLAIIIWICLPIFPGYTAAITYRTRIMYILRANPMSNKTKDAQKKLVKALTIQAIIPLFMMSQASIYIWRQFQLP
;
A
#
# COMPACT_ATOMS: atom_id res chain seq x y z
N MET A 1 13.01 -6.53 1.22
CA MET A 1 14.22 -5.83 1.72
C MET A 1 13.91 -4.48 2.35
N THR A 2 13.18 -3.56 1.71
CA THR A 2 12.90 -2.21 2.24
C THR A 2 12.11 -2.19 3.55
N ALA A 3 11.09 -3.05 3.71
CA ALA A 3 10.30 -3.15 4.94
C ALA A 3 11.15 -3.52 6.18
N GLY A 4 12.18 -4.37 6.01
CA GLY A 4 13.12 -4.72 7.07
C GLY A 4 14.14 -3.62 7.39
N LEU A 5 14.41 -2.72 6.45
CA LEU A 5 15.28 -1.56 6.68
C LEU A 5 14.60 -0.47 7.51
N ALA A 6 13.28 -0.30 7.35
CA ALA A 6 12.50 0.67 8.11
C ALA A 6 11.96 0.11 9.43
N MET A 7 11.39 -1.11 9.44
CA MET A 7 10.65 -1.69 10.58
C MET A 7 9.81 -0.66 11.32
N THR A 8 8.75 -0.22 10.65
CA THR A 8 7.92 0.90 11.10
C THR A 8 6.80 0.44 12.02
N ARG A 9 6.66 1.12 13.16
CA ARG A 9 5.47 1.09 14.01
C ARG A 9 4.66 2.37 13.80
N CYS A 10 3.41 2.22 13.43
CA CYS A 10 2.46 3.33 13.29
C CYS A 10 1.69 3.54 14.61
N ILE A 11 1.64 4.77 15.11
CA ILE A 11 1.01 5.16 16.36
C ILE A 11 0.00 6.28 16.07
N PRO A 12 -1.32 6.01 16.16
CA PRO A 12 -2.34 7.05 16.08
C PRO A 12 -2.29 7.97 17.31
N ILE A 13 -2.43 9.29 17.15
CA ILE A 13 -2.27 10.30 18.21
C ILE A 13 -3.35 11.37 18.03
N GLY A 14 -4.54 11.17 18.60
CA GLY A 14 -5.69 12.00 18.24
C GLY A 14 -5.89 11.97 16.71
N TRP A 15 -5.98 13.13 16.06
CA TRP A 15 -6.02 13.24 14.59
C TRP A 15 -4.67 13.13 13.87
N GLY A 16 -3.58 13.07 14.61
CA GLY A 16 -2.23 12.92 14.10
C GLY A 16 -1.77 11.46 13.99
N LEU A 17 -0.61 11.28 13.38
CA LEU A 17 0.00 9.97 13.15
C LEU A 17 1.51 10.05 13.35
N ALA A 18 2.07 9.20 14.21
CA ALA A 18 3.51 9.05 14.31
C ALA A 18 3.99 7.70 13.78
N TYR A 19 5.17 7.74 13.19
CA TYR A 19 5.96 6.61 12.78
C TYR A 19 7.20 6.51 13.66
N GLN A 20 7.33 5.36 14.31
CA GLN A 20 8.52 4.99 15.04
C GLN A 20 9.26 3.91 14.26
N PHE A 21 10.53 4.17 13.91
CA PHE A 21 11.32 3.24 13.13
C PHE A 21 12.29 2.44 14.01
N HIS A 22 12.28 1.11 13.85
CA HIS A 22 13.16 0.20 14.58
C HIS A 22 14.28 -0.39 13.70
N GLY A 23 14.23 -0.14 12.39
CA GLY A 23 15.17 -0.71 11.42
C GLY A 23 16.53 -0.02 11.37
N LEU A 24 17.39 -0.52 10.49
CA LEU A 24 18.75 0.01 10.29
C LEU A 24 18.75 1.46 9.79
N CYS A 25 17.67 1.92 9.16
CA CYS A 25 17.53 3.30 8.70
C CYS A 25 17.70 4.32 9.83
N ARG A 26 17.39 3.93 11.09
CA ARG A 26 17.45 4.82 12.26
C ARG A 26 18.86 5.35 12.54
N LYS A 27 19.89 4.63 12.06
CA LYS A 27 21.30 5.01 12.21
C LYS A 27 21.69 6.17 11.27
N VAL A 28 20.85 6.49 10.28
CA VAL A 28 21.10 7.55 9.30
C VAL A 28 20.35 8.82 9.69
N SER A 29 19.01 8.80 9.61
CA SER A 29 18.14 9.89 10.06
C SER A 29 16.66 9.47 10.04
N PRO A 30 15.77 10.17 10.78
CA PRO A 30 14.31 9.97 10.67
C PRO A 30 13.78 10.17 9.26
N GLN A 31 14.27 11.18 8.54
CA GLN A 31 13.84 11.47 7.18
C GLN A 31 14.27 10.35 6.21
N PHE A 32 15.46 9.80 6.38
CA PHE A 32 15.89 8.65 5.58
C PHE A 32 14.96 7.43 5.82
N CYS A 33 14.61 7.15 7.09
CA CYS A 33 13.60 6.13 7.40
C CYS A 33 12.25 6.41 6.75
N MET A 34 11.80 7.66 6.78
CA MET A 34 10.55 8.07 6.14
C MET A 34 10.57 7.83 4.64
N ASN A 35 11.67 8.17 3.96
CA ASN A 35 11.84 7.93 2.53
C ASN A 35 11.80 6.43 2.20
N VAL A 36 12.47 5.58 3.00
CA VAL A 36 12.41 4.11 2.84
C VAL A 36 11.00 3.58 3.06
N HIS A 37 10.27 4.15 4.03
CA HIS A 37 8.89 3.80 4.29
C HIS A 37 7.96 4.24 3.14
N ALA A 38 8.17 5.44 2.59
CA ALA A 38 7.45 5.95 1.43
C ALA A 38 7.65 5.06 0.19
N ILE A 39 8.89 4.64 -0.09
CA ILE A 39 9.19 3.69 -1.17
C ILE A 39 8.47 2.36 -0.93
N THR A 40 8.43 1.88 0.31
CA THR A 40 7.70 0.65 0.64
C THR A 40 6.20 0.81 0.38
N ALA A 41 5.61 1.92 0.81
CA ALA A 41 4.20 2.25 0.56
C ALA A 41 3.91 2.35 -0.95
N HIS A 42 4.79 2.99 -1.72
CA HIS A 42 4.73 3.05 -3.17
C HIS A 42 4.69 1.66 -3.81
N CYS A 43 5.65 0.79 -3.48
CA CYS A 43 5.71 -0.55 -4.04
C CYS A 43 4.42 -1.34 -3.73
N VAL A 44 3.89 -1.22 -2.51
CA VAL A 44 2.64 -1.88 -2.13
C VAL A 44 1.46 -1.34 -2.92
N ALA A 45 1.32 -0.01 -3.02
CA ALA A 45 0.24 0.63 -3.76
C ALA A 45 0.30 0.28 -5.27
N TYR A 46 1.50 0.22 -5.83
CA TYR A 46 1.70 -0.14 -7.23
C TYR A 46 1.40 -1.62 -7.51
N VAL A 47 1.89 -2.54 -6.67
CA VAL A 47 1.55 -3.97 -6.77
C VAL A 47 0.04 -4.18 -6.62
N TYR A 48 -0.59 -3.46 -5.70
CA TYR A 48 -2.03 -3.49 -5.51
C TYR A 48 -2.80 -3.08 -6.78
N SER A 49 -2.31 -2.05 -7.48
CA SER A 49 -2.90 -1.55 -8.73
C SER A 49 -2.67 -2.50 -9.91
N LEU A 50 -1.51 -3.16 -9.94
CA LEU A 50 -1.17 -4.15 -10.98
C LEU A 50 -1.94 -5.47 -10.85
N LEU A 51 -2.44 -5.81 -9.67
CA LEU A 51 -3.17 -7.05 -9.43
C LEU A 51 -4.47 -7.15 -10.27
N PRO A 52 -5.44 -6.21 -10.17
CA PRO A 52 -6.63 -6.24 -11.02
C PRO A 52 -6.29 -6.08 -12.50
N LEU A 53 -5.27 -5.28 -12.84
CA LEU A 53 -4.79 -5.13 -14.22
C LEU A 53 -4.28 -6.47 -14.78
N SER A 54 -3.59 -7.27 -13.98
CA SER A 54 -3.09 -8.59 -14.37
C SER A 54 -4.23 -9.58 -14.62
N PHE A 55 -5.27 -9.55 -13.79
CA PHE A 55 -6.48 -10.34 -14.02
C PHE A 55 -7.25 -9.87 -15.26
N TRP A 56 -7.40 -8.56 -15.45
CA TRP A 56 -8.02 -7.99 -16.64
C TRP A 56 -7.27 -8.41 -17.91
N TYR A 57 -5.95 -8.26 -17.94
CA TYR A 57 -5.13 -8.62 -19.10
C TYR A 57 -5.29 -10.09 -19.47
N ARG A 58 -5.29 -10.98 -18.47
CA ARG A 58 -5.49 -12.42 -18.69
C ARG A 58 -6.89 -12.74 -19.20
N HIS A 59 -7.90 -12.08 -18.65
CA HIS A 59 -9.25 -12.21 -19.17
C HIS A 59 -9.30 -11.73 -20.63
N TYR A 60 -8.66 -10.60 -20.94
CA TYR A 60 -8.62 -10.01 -22.28
C TYR A 60 -7.98 -10.94 -23.31
N VAL A 61 -6.82 -11.54 -23.04
CA VAL A 61 -6.14 -12.44 -23.99
C VAL A 61 -6.88 -13.76 -24.23
N LEU A 62 -7.80 -14.14 -23.34
CA LEU A 62 -8.65 -15.32 -23.53
C LEU A 62 -9.82 -15.07 -24.48
N ILE A 63 -10.22 -13.80 -24.67
CA ILE A 63 -11.37 -13.42 -25.50
C ILE A 63 -10.97 -12.66 -26.76
N LYS A 64 -9.78 -12.04 -26.78
CA LYS A 64 -9.30 -11.16 -27.83
C LYS A 64 -7.81 -11.40 -28.10
N LYS A 65 -7.34 -11.00 -29.28
CA LYS A 65 -5.91 -11.01 -29.62
C LYS A 65 -5.12 -10.15 -28.61
N ALA A 66 -3.98 -10.68 -28.16
CA ALA A 66 -3.14 -9.98 -27.20
C ALA A 66 -2.72 -8.59 -27.70
N PRO A 67 -2.82 -7.55 -26.85
CA PRO A 67 -2.34 -6.21 -27.20
C PRO A 67 -0.82 -6.21 -27.34
N SER A 68 -0.28 -5.23 -28.06
CA SER A 68 1.16 -5.10 -28.25
C SER A 68 1.87 -4.79 -26.92
N PRO A 69 3.14 -5.23 -26.75
CA PRO A 69 3.92 -4.96 -25.54
C PRO A 69 4.00 -3.48 -25.18
N LEU A 70 4.12 -2.60 -26.18
CA LEU A 70 4.17 -1.15 -25.99
C LEU A 70 2.87 -0.60 -25.39
N LYS A 71 1.71 -1.11 -25.82
CA LYS A 71 0.41 -0.72 -25.24
C LYS A 71 0.31 -1.15 -23.78
N ILE A 72 0.78 -2.35 -23.46
CA ILE A 72 0.81 -2.84 -22.07
C ILE A 72 1.76 -2.01 -21.21
N ALA A 73 2.96 -1.70 -21.71
CA ALA A 73 3.92 -0.85 -21.01
C ALA A 73 3.32 0.54 -20.72
N PHE A 74 2.65 1.14 -21.71
CA PHE A 74 1.97 2.42 -21.54
C PHE A 74 0.85 2.36 -20.48
N ILE A 75 0.03 1.31 -20.48
CA ILE A 75 -0.99 1.11 -19.43
C ILE A 75 -0.33 0.97 -18.05
N CYS A 76 0.70 0.12 -17.91
CA CYS A 76 1.42 -0.03 -16.64
C CYS A 76 2.05 1.28 -16.15
N PHE A 77 2.50 2.14 -17.07
CA PHE A 77 3.05 3.46 -16.76
C PHE A 77 1.96 4.42 -16.25
N ILE A 78 0.76 4.40 -16.84
CA ILE A 78 -0.38 5.19 -16.33
C ILE A 78 -0.70 4.82 -14.88
N PHE A 79 -0.70 3.53 -14.53
CA PHE A 79 -0.94 3.09 -13.15
C PHE A 79 0.24 3.37 -12.21
N TYR A 80 1.45 3.58 -12.74
CA TYR A 80 2.64 3.91 -11.95
C TYR A 80 2.62 5.36 -11.47
N ILE A 81 2.22 6.30 -12.34
CA ILE A 81 2.27 7.74 -12.06
C ILE A 81 1.59 8.11 -10.72
N PRO A 82 0.33 7.71 -10.44
CA PRO A 82 -0.33 8.07 -9.18
C PRO A 82 0.40 7.53 -7.95
N ALA A 83 0.90 6.30 -8.02
CA ALA A 83 1.65 5.69 -6.94
C ALA A 83 2.99 6.40 -6.71
N PHE A 84 3.62 6.91 -7.76
CA PHE A 84 4.86 7.67 -7.65
C PHE A 84 4.62 9.06 -7.07
N ILE A 85 3.56 9.76 -7.51
CA ILE A 85 3.17 11.05 -6.95
C ILE A 85 2.86 10.90 -5.45
N SER A 86 2.11 9.87 -5.05
CA SER A 86 1.81 9.64 -3.64
C SER A 86 3.05 9.35 -2.81
N MET A 87 4.05 8.64 -3.36
CA MET A 87 5.34 8.44 -2.71
C MET A 87 6.05 9.76 -2.40
N VAL A 88 6.15 10.64 -3.41
CA VAL A 88 6.83 11.93 -3.29
C VAL A 88 6.12 12.78 -2.24
N MET A 89 4.79 12.90 -2.33
CA MET A 89 4.01 13.67 -1.37
C MET A 89 4.14 13.11 0.05
N PHE A 90 4.06 11.80 0.22
CA PHE A 90 4.16 11.15 1.53
C PHE A 90 5.53 11.36 2.18
N ALA A 91 6.61 11.31 1.40
CA ALA A 91 7.96 11.57 1.87
C ALA A 91 8.19 13.05 2.25
N SER A 92 7.55 13.99 1.54
CA SER A 92 7.78 15.43 1.72
C SER A 92 6.81 16.11 2.70
N SER A 93 5.70 15.48 3.07
CA SER A 93 4.63 16.13 3.86
C SER A 93 4.74 15.92 5.37
N THR A 94 5.88 15.47 5.88
CA THR A 94 6.06 15.21 7.32
C THR A 94 6.07 16.51 8.13
N SER A 95 5.46 16.45 9.30
CA SER A 95 5.46 17.52 10.30
C SER A 95 6.77 17.58 11.07
N ASP A 96 6.99 18.70 11.78
CA ASP A 96 8.15 18.86 12.65
C ASP A 96 8.17 17.74 13.72
N PRO A 97 9.27 16.97 13.83
CA PRO A 97 9.43 15.93 14.84
C PRO A 97 9.16 16.40 16.28
N VAL A 98 9.43 17.67 16.61
CA VAL A 98 9.16 18.27 17.92
C VAL A 98 7.66 18.31 18.21
N ILE A 99 6.85 18.67 17.22
CA ILE A 99 5.39 18.75 17.36
C ILE A 99 4.81 17.35 17.51
N VAL A 100 5.24 16.41 16.66
CA VAL A 100 4.83 14.99 16.72
C VAL A 100 5.15 14.36 18.08
N ARG A 101 6.33 14.65 18.62
CA ARG A 101 6.76 14.20 19.95
C ARG A 101 5.89 14.77 21.07
N ARG A 102 5.56 16.07 20.99
CA ARG A 102 4.69 16.72 21.97
C ARG A 102 3.31 16.08 22.00
N MET A 103 2.69 15.90 20.83
CA MET A 103 1.37 15.27 20.73
C MET A 103 1.37 13.84 21.29
N LEU A 104 2.47 13.08 21.11
CA LEU A 104 2.61 11.74 21.70
C LEU A 104 2.63 11.73 23.22
N ILE A 105 3.35 12.67 23.83
CA ILE A 105 3.40 12.81 25.28
C ILE A 105 2.01 13.17 25.80
N GLU A 106 1.36 14.16 25.18
CA GLU A 106 0.05 14.67 25.58
C GLU A 106 -1.08 13.63 25.43
N HIS A 107 -1.16 12.91 24.31
CA HIS A 107 -2.30 12.04 24.01
C HIS A 107 -2.10 10.58 24.45
N ARG A 108 -0.86 10.17 24.75
CA ARG A 108 -0.57 8.75 25.05
C ARG A 108 0.18 8.55 26.37
N ASN A 109 0.48 9.63 27.11
CA ASN A 109 1.27 9.58 28.34
C ASN A 109 2.57 8.77 28.19
N ILE A 110 3.14 8.74 26.98
CA ILE A 110 4.38 8.03 26.73
C ILE A 110 5.51 8.98 27.11
N SER A 111 6.11 8.77 28.28
CA SER A 111 7.29 9.49 28.74
C SER A 111 8.48 9.13 27.84
N LEU A 112 8.65 9.88 26.75
CA LEU A 112 9.78 9.73 25.85
C LEU A 112 10.93 10.59 26.37
N PHE A 113 11.98 9.98 26.92
CA PHE A 113 13.20 10.71 27.29
C PHE A 113 13.89 11.26 26.03
N PRO A 114 14.30 12.54 25.98
CA PRO A 114 14.97 13.15 24.82
C PRO A 114 16.13 12.32 24.27
N ASP A 115 16.87 11.67 25.17
CA ASP A 115 18.07 10.90 24.86
C ASP A 115 17.80 9.41 24.56
N ASP A 116 16.54 8.97 24.57
CA ASP A 116 16.24 7.58 24.21
C ASP A 116 16.39 7.41 22.68
N PRO A 117 17.26 6.49 22.20
CA PRO A 117 17.42 6.22 20.77
C PRO A 117 16.13 5.75 20.07
N LYS A 118 15.10 5.33 20.82
CA LYS A 118 13.75 5.04 20.31
C LYS A 118 12.97 6.30 19.90
N VAL A 119 13.37 7.46 20.41
CA VAL A 119 12.75 8.76 20.13
C VAL A 119 13.47 9.49 19.00
N ALA A 120 14.77 9.25 18.85
CA ALA A 120 15.59 9.80 17.78
C ALA A 120 15.14 9.36 16.36
N ALA A 121 14.25 8.38 16.24
CA ALA A 121 13.72 7.87 14.97
C ALA A 121 12.19 8.04 14.86
N LEU A 122 11.67 9.13 15.41
CA LEU A 122 10.26 9.48 15.41
C LEU A 122 9.98 10.59 14.39
N ILE A 123 9.02 10.39 13.51
CA ILE A 123 8.53 11.39 12.54
C ILE A 123 7.05 11.13 12.27
N GLY A 124 6.30 12.08 11.74
CA GLY A 124 4.87 11.88 11.54
C GLY A 124 4.13 13.03 10.90
N TYR A 125 2.83 13.04 11.10
CA TYR A 125 1.89 14.05 10.65
C TYR A 125 1.09 14.58 11.85
N GLU A 126 0.93 15.90 11.91
CA GLU A 126 0.09 16.57 12.91
C GLU A 126 -1.39 16.24 12.79
N SER A 127 -1.88 16.14 11.55
CA SER A 127 -3.28 15.83 11.30
C SER A 127 -3.44 15.10 9.97
N ILE A 128 -4.24 14.04 9.98
CA ILE A 128 -4.66 13.33 8.77
C ILE A 128 -5.56 14.18 7.87
N PHE A 129 -6.15 15.27 8.38
CA PHE A 129 -7.00 16.18 7.62
C PHE A 129 -6.21 17.28 6.91
N GLN A 130 -4.89 17.34 7.07
CA GLN A 130 -4.06 18.19 6.21
C GLN A 130 -4.28 17.79 4.75
N LYS A 131 -4.43 18.78 3.86
CA LYS A 131 -4.83 18.58 2.45
C LYS A 131 -4.01 17.48 1.76
N THR A 132 -2.69 17.50 1.94
CA THR A 132 -1.75 16.52 1.36
C THR A 132 -1.96 15.12 1.94
N THR A 133 -2.00 15.00 3.27
CA THR A 133 -2.19 13.73 3.97
C THR A 133 -3.54 13.09 3.66
N LEU A 134 -4.60 13.89 3.66
CA LEU A 134 -5.96 13.45 3.32
C LEU A 134 -6.04 12.98 1.87
N ALA A 135 -5.44 13.72 0.93
CA ALA A 135 -5.39 13.33 -0.47
C ALA A 135 -4.69 11.97 -0.64
N ILE A 136 -3.57 11.74 0.05
CA ILE A 136 -2.84 10.46 0.02
C ILE A 136 -3.71 9.33 0.58
N ILE A 137 -4.36 9.53 1.73
CA ILE A 137 -5.23 8.53 2.36
C ILE A 137 -6.38 8.15 1.41
N ILE A 138 -7.06 9.13 0.83
CA ILE A 138 -8.14 8.88 -0.13
C ILE A 138 -7.62 8.12 -1.34
N TRP A 139 -6.48 8.54 -1.91
CA TRP A 139 -5.88 7.88 -3.06
C TRP A 139 -5.45 6.43 -2.79
N ILE A 140 -4.96 6.13 -1.60
CA ILE A 140 -4.54 4.78 -1.24
C ILE A 140 -5.74 3.91 -0.87
N CYS A 141 -6.66 4.42 -0.05
CA CYS A 141 -7.74 3.63 0.54
C CYS A 141 -8.94 3.43 -0.40
N LEU A 142 -9.36 4.46 -1.13
CA LEU A 142 -10.56 4.41 -1.96
C LEU A 142 -10.47 3.33 -3.07
N PRO A 143 -9.32 3.15 -3.78
CA PRO A 143 -9.20 2.13 -4.81
C PRO A 143 -9.09 0.68 -4.26
N ILE A 144 -8.95 0.49 -2.94
CA ILE A 144 -8.75 -0.85 -2.35
C ILE A 144 -9.99 -1.74 -2.53
N PHE A 145 -11.18 -1.20 -2.34
CA PHE A 145 -12.39 -2.00 -2.51
C PHE A 145 -12.73 -2.26 -3.99
N PRO A 146 -12.74 -1.26 -4.88
CA PRO A 146 -13.03 -1.46 -6.29
C PRO A 146 -12.02 -2.36 -7.00
N GLY A 147 -10.71 -2.18 -6.74
CA GLY A 147 -9.67 -2.99 -7.36
C GLY A 147 -9.76 -4.46 -6.95
N TYR A 148 -9.99 -4.74 -5.67
CA TYR A 148 -10.17 -6.11 -5.19
C TYR A 148 -11.43 -6.77 -5.77
N THR A 149 -12.54 -6.03 -5.85
CA THR A 149 -13.79 -6.51 -6.46
C THR A 149 -13.61 -6.81 -7.95
N ALA A 150 -12.88 -5.96 -8.68
CA ALA A 150 -12.53 -6.19 -10.08
C ALA A 150 -11.69 -7.46 -10.25
N ALA A 151 -10.68 -7.67 -9.39
CA ALA A 151 -9.84 -8.87 -9.42
C ALA A 151 -10.66 -10.17 -9.25
N ILE A 152 -11.58 -10.20 -8.27
CA ILE A 152 -12.48 -11.36 -8.05
C ILE A 152 -13.39 -11.58 -9.26
N THR A 153 -13.95 -10.51 -9.82
CA THR A 153 -14.85 -10.58 -10.97
C THR A 153 -14.13 -11.18 -12.18
N TYR A 154 -12.95 -10.67 -12.53
CA TYR A 154 -12.16 -11.20 -13.64
C TYR A 154 -11.69 -12.63 -13.38
N ARG A 155 -11.28 -12.98 -12.16
CA ARG A 155 -10.93 -14.36 -11.79
C ARG A 155 -12.09 -15.32 -12.10
N THR A 156 -13.30 -14.96 -11.68
CA THR A 156 -14.50 -15.79 -11.88
C THR A 156 -14.79 -15.97 -13.37
N ARG A 157 -14.69 -14.90 -14.15
CA ARG A 157 -14.85 -14.95 -15.61
C ARG A 157 -13.78 -15.81 -16.30
N ILE A 158 -12.51 -15.71 -15.89
CA ILE A 158 -11.43 -16.54 -16.44
C ILE A 158 -11.73 -18.02 -16.18
N MET A 159 -12.10 -18.39 -14.95
CA MET A 159 -12.40 -19.79 -14.61
C MET A 159 -13.60 -20.33 -15.37
N TYR A 160 -14.62 -19.50 -15.63
CA TYR A 160 -15.76 -19.86 -16.47
C TYR A 160 -15.33 -20.16 -17.92
N ILE A 161 -14.57 -19.25 -18.53
CA ILE A 161 -14.06 -19.40 -19.90
C ILE A 161 -13.17 -20.64 -20.05
N LEU A 162 -12.30 -20.91 -19.07
CA LEU A 162 -11.41 -22.07 -19.10
C LEU A 162 -12.15 -23.41 -18.99
N ARG A 163 -13.34 -23.43 -18.37
CA ARG A 163 -14.21 -24.62 -18.31
C ARG A 163 -14.97 -24.81 -19.61
N ALA A 164 -15.51 -23.73 -20.18
CA ALA A 164 -16.36 -23.77 -21.37
C ALA A 164 -15.59 -23.96 -22.69
N ASN A 165 -14.35 -23.47 -22.80
CA ASN A 165 -13.63 -23.50 -24.09
C ASN A 165 -12.86 -24.81 -24.33
N PRO A 166 -12.86 -25.35 -25.56
CA PRO A 166 -12.01 -26.47 -25.98
C PRO A 166 -10.57 -26.02 -26.23
N MET A 167 -9.92 -25.48 -25.20
CA MET A 167 -8.48 -25.18 -25.21
C MET A 167 -7.69 -26.43 -24.82
N SER A 168 -6.46 -26.60 -25.34
CA SER A 168 -5.61 -27.74 -25.00
C SER A 168 -5.37 -27.83 -23.48
N ASN A 169 -5.29 -29.06 -22.96
CA ASN A 169 -5.12 -29.29 -21.52
C ASN A 169 -3.84 -28.62 -20.97
N LYS A 170 -2.76 -28.60 -21.76
CA LYS A 170 -1.50 -27.93 -21.43
C LYS A 170 -1.69 -26.42 -21.23
N THR A 171 -2.39 -25.73 -22.12
CA THR A 171 -2.63 -24.29 -22.01
C THR A 171 -3.61 -23.96 -20.88
N LYS A 172 -4.64 -24.80 -20.67
CA LYS A 172 -5.55 -24.67 -19.52
C LYS A 172 -4.81 -24.76 -18.19
N ASP A 173 -3.89 -25.70 -18.04
CA ASP A 173 -3.17 -25.88 -16.79
C ASP A 173 -2.16 -24.76 -16.52
N ALA A 174 -1.51 -24.24 -17.56
CA ALA A 174 -0.68 -23.04 -17.45
C ALA A 174 -1.50 -21.83 -16.94
N GLN A 175 -2.68 -21.58 -17.54
CA GLN A 175 -3.57 -20.49 -17.12
C GLN A 175 -4.08 -20.67 -15.68
N LYS A 176 -4.47 -21.90 -15.28
CA LYS A 176 -4.89 -22.20 -13.91
C LYS A 176 -3.78 -21.93 -12.88
N LYS A 177 -2.56 -22.39 -13.14
CA LYS A 177 -1.40 -22.18 -12.25
C LYS A 177 -1.14 -20.68 -12.06
N LEU A 178 -1.15 -19.95 -13.16
CA LEU A 178 -0.97 -18.51 -13.16
C LEU A 178 -2.08 -17.80 -12.37
N VAL A 179 -3.36 -18.17 -12.55
CA VAL A 179 -4.50 -17.58 -11.81
C VAL A 179 -4.42 -17.91 -10.32
N LYS A 180 -3.97 -19.13 -9.96
CA LYS A 180 -3.75 -19.52 -8.57
C LYS A 180 -2.69 -18.64 -7.91
N ALA A 181 -1.56 -18.38 -8.59
CA ALA A 181 -0.52 -17.49 -8.09
C ALA A 181 -1.05 -16.06 -7.84
N LEU A 182 -1.80 -15.48 -8.79
CA LEU A 182 -2.42 -14.16 -8.59
C LEU A 182 -3.46 -14.17 -7.45
N THR A 183 -4.19 -15.27 -7.27
CA THR A 183 -5.15 -15.40 -6.15
C THR A 183 -4.43 -15.40 -4.81
N ILE A 184 -3.25 -16.04 -4.72
CA ILE A 184 -2.41 -15.99 -3.52
C ILE A 184 -1.93 -14.56 -3.28
N GLN A 185 -1.50 -13.84 -4.32
CA GLN A 185 -1.12 -12.42 -4.21
C GLN A 185 -2.29 -11.54 -3.77
N ALA A 186 -3.54 -11.91 -4.08
CA ALA A 186 -4.73 -11.20 -3.63
C ALA A 186 -4.99 -11.27 -2.11
N ILE A 187 -4.26 -12.13 -1.38
CA ILE A 187 -4.26 -12.14 0.09
C ILE A 187 -3.60 -10.86 0.65
N ILE A 188 -2.61 -10.29 -0.03
CA ILE A 188 -1.92 -9.07 0.42
C ILE A 188 -2.88 -7.88 0.58
N PRO A 189 -3.75 -7.55 -0.41
CA PRO A 189 -4.80 -6.56 -0.25
C PRO A 189 -5.72 -6.79 0.95
N LEU A 190 -6.07 -8.04 1.27
CA LEU A 190 -6.92 -8.35 2.43
C LEU A 190 -6.25 -7.93 3.74
N PHE A 191 -4.95 -8.17 3.88
CA PHE A 191 -4.19 -7.68 5.01
C PHE A 191 -4.19 -6.14 5.08
N MET A 192 -4.04 -5.45 3.94
CA MET A 192 -4.10 -3.98 3.91
C MET A 192 -5.49 -3.44 4.30
N MET A 193 -6.56 -4.08 3.83
CA MET A 193 -7.92 -3.75 4.25
C MET A 193 -8.10 -3.90 5.76
N SER A 194 -7.61 -5.01 6.34
CA SER A 194 -7.69 -5.23 7.78
C SER A 194 -6.93 -4.15 8.57
N GLN A 195 -5.76 -3.72 8.09
CA GLN A 195 -4.97 -2.65 8.72
C GLN A 195 -5.70 -1.32 8.65
N ALA A 196 -6.29 -0.97 7.50
CA ALA A 196 -7.08 0.25 7.34
C ALA A 196 -8.30 0.25 8.27
N SER A 197 -9.01 -0.88 8.37
CA SER A 197 -10.16 -1.02 9.29
C SER A 197 -9.75 -0.89 10.75
N ILE A 198 -8.66 -1.53 11.17
CA ILE A 198 -8.13 -1.42 12.54
C ILE A 198 -7.69 0.02 12.84
N TYR A 199 -7.06 0.69 11.87
CA TYR A 199 -6.67 2.08 12.01
C TYR A 199 -7.89 2.98 12.23
N ILE A 200 -8.91 2.87 11.37
CA ILE A 200 -10.16 3.63 11.50
C ILE A 200 -10.82 3.33 12.86
N TRP A 201 -10.90 2.07 13.26
CA TRP A 201 -11.46 1.67 14.55
C TRP A 201 -10.71 2.32 15.72
N ARG A 202 -9.37 2.28 15.70
CA ARG A 202 -8.54 2.92 16.74
C ARG A 202 -8.70 4.43 16.76
N GLN A 203 -8.99 5.06 15.62
CA GLN A 203 -9.24 6.48 15.54
C GLN A 203 -10.51 6.88 16.30
N PHE A 204 -11.56 6.06 16.23
CA PHE A 204 -12.83 6.31 16.93
C PHE A 204 -12.85 5.84 18.40
N GLN A 205 -11.86 5.04 18.82
CA GLN A 205 -11.70 4.59 20.21
C GLN A 205 -10.73 5.44 21.05
N LEU A 206 -10.22 6.55 20.50
CA LEU A 206 -9.44 7.51 21.28
C LEU A 206 -10.42 8.41 22.05
N PRO A 207 -10.46 8.37 23.40
CA PRO A 207 -11.06 9.44 24.21
C PRO A 207 -10.24 10.73 24.09
#